data_AF-A0A933CTK7-F1
#
_entry.id   AF-A0A933CTK7-F1
#
_cell.length_a   1.000
_cell.length_b   1.000
_cell.length_c   1.000
_cell.angle_alpha   90.00
_cell.angle_beta   90.00
_cell.angle_gamma   90.00
#
_symmetry.space_group_name_H-M   'P 1'
#
loop_
_entity.id
_entity.type
_entity.pdbx_description
1 polymer ?
#
loop_
_entity_poly.entity_id
_entity_poly.type
_entity_poly.pdbx_seq_one_letter_code
_entity_poly.pdbx_strand_id
1 'polypeptide(L)'
;MRKPKENRVTSHLAELVRAADAAVLGRLVERLAGKRPDIQRECLEFLQKQVASTVQTEADTEAAALFALWQELEPDLAELDEYGGGDHDTEDLVGELLYELCTKLERSRIAREDRRSLLQEVLPYIRSGNAGMDDPLYDVAYATYAHKAKVAQKIRRMWVDVIKRPDKWETWANRSKR
;
A
#
# COMPACT_ATOMS: atom_id res chain seq x y z
N MET A 1 -47.63 22.28 30.46
CA MET A 1 -46.25 21.75 30.39
C MET A 1 -45.65 22.12 29.04
N ARG A 2 -44.53 22.87 29.04
CA ARG A 2 -43.89 23.41 27.82
C ARG A 2 -43.06 22.32 27.13
N LYS A 3 -43.25 22.11 25.82
CA LYS A 3 -42.36 21.26 25.01
C LYS A 3 -40.95 21.88 24.99
N PRO A 4 -39.86 21.10 25.10
CA PRO A 4 -38.51 21.64 24.96
C PRO A 4 -38.31 22.13 23.52
N LYS A 5 -37.86 23.37 23.38
CA LYS A 5 -37.39 23.94 22.11
C LYS A 5 -36.03 23.30 21.79
N GLU A 6 -36.03 22.13 21.18
CA GLU A 6 -34.82 21.58 20.57
C GLU A 6 -34.47 22.40 19.31
N ASN A 7 -33.70 23.45 19.56
CA ASN A 7 -32.47 23.75 18.85
C ASN A 7 -32.52 23.86 17.29
N ARG A 8 -33.32 24.80 16.78
CA ARG A 8 -33.25 25.26 15.36
C ARG A 8 -31.86 25.76 14.94
N VAL A 9 -31.03 26.21 15.89
CA VAL A 9 -29.70 26.76 15.61
C VAL A 9 -28.70 25.64 15.27
N THR A 10 -28.79 24.49 15.94
CA THR A 10 -27.94 23.32 15.62
C THR A 10 -28.33 22.67 14.29
N SER A 11 -29.60 22.73 13.89
CA SER A 11 -30.01 22.21 12.57
C SER A 11 -29.47 23.07 11.43
N HIS A 12 -29.51 24.40 11.55
CA HIS A 12 -29.00 25.29 10.51
C HIS A 12 -27.48 25.27 10.40
N LEU A 13 -26.77 25.19 11.53
CA LEU A 13 -25.32 25.01 11.52
C LEU A 13 -24.93 23.68 10.84
N ALA A 14 -25.66 22.60 11.10
CA ALA A 14 -25.42 21.30 10.46
C ALA A 14 -25.67 21.33 8.94
N GLU A 15 -26.68 22.08 8.48
CA GLU A 15 -26.94 22.31 7.06
C GLU A 15 -25.78 23.07 6.40
N LEU A 16 -25.29 24.14 7.04
CA LEU A 16 -24.16 24.92 6.55
C LEU A 16 -22.85 24.12 6.52
N VAL A 17 -22.61 23.25 7.51
CA VAL A 17 -21.44 22.36 7.54
C VAL A 17 -21.49 21.33 6.42
N ARG A 18 -22.67 20.78 6.10
CA ARG A 18 -22.85 19.83 4.99
C ARG A 18 -22.71 20.48 3.62
N ALA A 19 -23.06 21.75 3.49
CA ALA A 19 -22.95 22.51 2.24
C ALA A 19 -21.56 23.13 2.02
N ALA A 20 -20.75 23.27 3.07
CA ALA A 20 -19.42 23.88 3.00
C ALA A 20 -18.39 22.93 2.38
N ASP A 21 -17.45 23.52 1.61
CA ASP A 21 -16.29 22.79 1.10
C ASP A 21 -15.21 22.59 2.18
N ALA A 22 -14.27 21.67 1.92
CA ALA A 22 -13.20 21.34 2.85
C ALA A 22 -12.31 22.54 3.22
N ALA A 23 -12.13 23.49 2.29
CA ALA A 23 -11.29 24.68 2.52
C ALA A 23 -11.97 25.68 3.47
N VAL A 24 -13.29 25.82 3.38
CA VAL A 24 -14.11 26.65 4.28
C VAL A 24 -14.13 26.04 5.69
N LEU A 25 -14.30 24.72 5.79
CA LEU A 25 -14.27 24.01 7.07
C LEU A 25 -12.87 24.07 7.71
N GLY A 26 -11.79 23.92 6.93
CA GLY A 26 -10.41 24.06 7.40
C GLY A 26 -10.14 25.44 8.01
N ARG A 27 -10.51 26.52 7.31
CA ARG A 27 -10.38 27.89 7.84
C ARG A 27 -11.18 28.13 9.12
N LEU A 28 -12.35 27.50 9.24
CA LEU A 28 -13.15 27.60 10.46
C LEU A 28 -12.44 26.90 11.64
N VAL A 29 -11.92 25.69 11.42
CA VAL A 29 -11.17 24.93 12.43
C VAL A 29 -9.93 25.69 12.88
N GLU A 30 -9.12 26.22 11.95
CA GLU A 30 -7.93 27.03 12.26
C GLU A 30 -8.29 28.27 13.09
N ARG A 31 -9.37 28.97 12.73
CA ARG A 31 -9.83 30.16 13.45
C ARG A 31 -10.36 29.83 14.85
N LEU A 32 -11.00 28.67 15.02
CA LEU A 32 -11.53 28.22 16.32
C LEU A 32 -10.41 27.71 17.24
N ALA A 33 -9.48 26.94 16.70
CA ALA A 33 -8.33 26.39 17.41
C ALA A 33 -7.30 27.46 17.79
N GLY A 34 -7.04 28.45 16.93
CA GLY A 34 -6.05 29.50 17.19
C GLY A 34 -6.42 30.46 18.33
N LYS A 35 -7.67 30.47 18.79
CA LYS A 35 -8.13 31.32 19.90
C LYS A 35 -8.36 30.55 21.20
N ARG A 36 -8.34 29.22 21.16
CA ARG A 36 -8.79 28.34 22.25
C ARG A 36 -7.98 27.03 22.28
N PRO A 37 -7.01 26.90 23.21
CA PRO A 37 -6.11 25.74 23.26
C PRO A 37 -6.81 24.41 23.62
N ASP A 38 -7.93 24.48 24.33
CA ASP A 38 -8.84 23.36 24.60
C ASP A 38 -9.43 22.78 23.31
N ILE A 39 -9.97 23.64 22.45
CA ILE A 39 -10.52 23.25 21.15
C ILE A 39 -9.44 22.79 20.20
N GLN A 40 -8.25 23.40 20.24
CA GLN A 40 -7.10 22.95 19.47
C GLN A 40 -6.73 21.49 19.80
N ARG A 41 -6.66 21.13 21.09
CA ARG A 41 -6.37 19.76 21.52
C ARG A 41 -7.45 18.78 21.07
N GLU A 42 -8.73 19.12 21.24
CA GLU A 42 -9.84 18.26 20.80
C GLU A 42 -9.86 18.06 19.28
N CYS A 43 -9.61 19.13 18.50
CA CYS A 43 -9.48 19.04 17.05
C CYS A 43 -8.30 18.15 16.65
N LEU A 44 -7.16 18.26 17.33
CA LEU A 44 -5.99 17.41 17.07
C LEU A 44 -6.26 15.95 17.40
N GLU A 45 -6.82 15.63 18.57
CA GLU A 45 -7.15 14.25 18.94
C GLU A 45 -8.18 13.63 17.99
N PHE A 46 -9.20 14.38 17.60
CA PHE A 46 -10.22 13.91 16.68
C PHE A 46 -9.66 13.69 15.27
N LEU A 47 -8.91 14.66 14.74
CA LEU A 47 -8.29 14.54 13.42
C LEU A 47 -7.23 13.44 13.41
N GLN A 48 -6.40 13.30 14.45
CA GLN A 48 -5.43 12.21 14.54
C GLN A 48 -6.09 10.84 14.63
N LYS A 49 -7.18 10.68 15.39
CA LYS A 49 -7.94 9.41 15.42
C LYS A 49 -8.55 9.09 14.06
N GLN A 50 -9.17 10.08 13.41
CA GLN A 50 -9.78 9.88 12.10
C GLN A 50 -8.75 9.64 11.01
N VAL A 51 -7.65 10.39 11.00
CA VAL A 51 -6.52 10.22 10.06
C VAL A 51 -5.82 8.89 10.32
N ALA A 52 -5.53 8.50 11.56
CA ALA A 52 -4.95 7.18 11.86
C ALA A 52 -5.88 6.04 11.41
N SER A 53 -7.19 6.17 11.59
CA SER A 53 -8.18 5.18 11.10
C SER A 53 -8.43 5.23 9.59
N THR A 54 -8.11 6.32 8.89
CA THR A 54 -8.14 6.37 7.41
C THR A 54 -6.80 6.02 6.75
N VAL A 55 -5.70 6.11 7.50
CA VAL A 55 -4.32 5.83 7.05
C VAL A 55 -3.90 4.39 7.34
N GLN A 56 -4.61 3.63 8.18
CA GLN A 56 -4.43 2.17 8.22
C GLN A 56 -5.37 1.54 7.19
N THR A 57 -4.98 1.58 5.92
CA THR A 57 -5.68 0.84 4.89
C THR A 57 -5.25 -0.62 4.90
N GLU A 58 -6.08 -1.50 4.33
CA GLU A 58 -5.74 -2.91 4.11
C GLU A 58 -4.39 -3.06 3.39
N ALA A 59 -4.07 -2.13 2.48
CA ALA A 59 -2.77 -2.07 1.80
C ALA A 59 -1.59 -1.80 2.75
N ASP A 60 -1.77 -0.96 3.78
CA ASP A 60 -0.71 -0.68 4.76
C ASP A 60 -0.47 -1.88 5.68
N THR A 61 -1.54 -2.61 6.03
CA THR A 61 -1.41 -3.86 6.78
C THR A 61 -0.77 -4.98 5.95
N GLU A 62 -1.11 -5.07 4.66
CA GLU A 62 -0.46 -6.01 3.72
C GLU A 62 1.03 -5.67 3.53
N ALA A 63 1.36 -4.39 3.41
CA ALA A 63 2.75 -3.93 3.31
C ALA A 63 3.53 -4.28 4.58
N ALA A 64 2.98 -3.99 5.75
CA ALA A 64 3.60 -4.36 7.02
C ALA A 64 3.85 -5.87 7.15
N ALA A 65 2.90 -6.70 6.70
CA ALA A 65 3.07 -8.16 6.70
C ALA A 65 4.16 -8.64 5.75
N LEU A 66 4.31 -8.01 4.58
CA LEU A 66 5.39 -8.31 3.63
C LEU A 66 6.76 -7.91 4.18
N PHE A 67 6.86 -6.72 4.79
CA PHE A 67 8.11 -6.29 5.43
C PHE A 67 8.46 -7.14 6.63
N ALA A 68 7.48 -7.58 7.43
CA ALA A 68 7.73 -8.51 8.53
C ALA A 68 8.34 -9.83 8.03
N LEU A 69 7.80 -10.37 6.94
CA LEU A 69 8.31 -11.60 6.34
C LEU A 69 9.72 -11.40 5.73
N TRP A 70 9.99 -10.24 5.14
CA TRP A 70 11.36 -9.89 4.72
C TRP A 70 12.33 -9.80 5.91
N GLN A 71 11.94 -9.17 7.02
CA GLN A 71 12.77 -9.07 8.22
C GLN A 71 13.01 -10.42 8.91
N GLU A 72 12.11 -11.39 8.70
CA GLU A 72 12.29 -12.76 9.16
C GLU A 72 13.33 -13.51 8.32
N LEU A 73 13.26 -13.41 6.98
CA LEU A 73 14.13 -14.18 6.08
C LEU A 73 15.52 -13.56 5.84
N GLU A 74 15.64 -12.22 5.94
CA GLU A 74 16.85 -11.51 5.53
C GLU A 74 18.12 -11.90 6.29
N PRO A 75 18.10 -12.14 7.62
CA PRO A 75 19.30 -12.54 8.34
C PRO A 75 19.90 -13.86 7.82
N ASP A 76 19.06 -14.87 7.58
CA ASP A 76 19.49 -16.16 7.06
C ASP A 76 19.97 -16.02 5.60
N LEU A 77 19.24 -15.25 4.78
CA LEU A 77 19.66 -14.94 3.41
C LEU A 77 21.01 -14.22 3.37
N ALA A 78 21.28 -13.31 4.30
CA ALA A 78 22.56 -12.62 4.40
C ALA A 78 23.70 -13.55 4.81
N GLU A 79 23.44 -14.52 5.70
CA GLU A 79 24.42 -15.56 6.03
C GLU A 79 24.73 -16.42 4.80
N LEU A 80 23.71 -16.85 4.05
CA LEU A 80 23.91 -17.57 2.78
C LEU A 80 24.74 -16.74 1.80
N ASP A 81 24.45 -15.45 1.66
CA ASP A 81 25.20 -14.58 0.74
C ASP A 81 26.65 -14.33 1.22
N GLU A 82 26.91 -14.28 2.51
CA GLU A 82 28.26 -14.12 3.05
C GLU A 82 29.13 -15.36 2.78
N TYR A 83 28.57 -16.55 2.95
CA TYR A 83 29.31 -17.81 2.84
C TYR A 83 29.21 -18.52 1.48
N GLY A 84 28.36 -18.03 0.57
CA GLY A 84 28.20 -18.61 -0.76
C GLY A 84 27.22 -19.79 -0.81
N GLY A 85 26.22 -19.78 0.07
CA GLY A 85 25.30 -20.89 0.37
C GLY A 85 25.37 -21.29 1.84
N GLY A 86 24.65 -22.35 2.20
CA GLY A 86 24.55 -22.78 3.59
C GLY A 86 24.24 -24.26 3.72
N ASP A 87 23.76 -24.65 4.90
CA ASP A 87 23.17 -25.97 5.04
C ASP A 87 21.80 -26.02 4.33
N HIS A 88 21.40 -27.22 3.92
CA HIS A 88 20.18 -27.41 3.16
C HIS A 88 18.91 -27.05 3.95
N ASP A 89 18.90 -27.14 5.28
CA ASP A 89 17.72 -26.78 6.07
C ASP A 89 17.49 -25.26 6.02
N THR A 90 18.58 -24.48 6.14
CA THR A 90 18.57 -23.02 5.98
C THR A 90 18.21 -22.60 4.55
N GLU A 91 18.79 -23.26 3.54
CA GLU A 91 18.47 -22.99 2.14
C GLU A 91 16.98 -23.25 1.83
N ASP A 92 16.44 -24.38 2.29
CA ASP A 92 15.03 -24.73 2.13
C ASP A 92 14.11 -23.71 2.82
N LEU A 93 14.44 -23.31 4.06
CA LEU A 93 13.67 -22.31 4.80
C LEU A 93 13.64 -20.95 4.08
N VAL A 94 14.80 -20.45 3.67
CA VAL A 94 14.90 -19.17 2.94
C VAL A 94 14.14 -19.25 1.62
N GLY A 95 14.24 -20.37 0.90
CA GLY A 95 13.48 -20.62 -0.32
C GLY A 95 11.97 -20.58 -0.11
N GLU A 96 11.47 -21.24 0.94
CA GLU A 96 10.04 -21.23 1.31
C GLU A 96 9.54 -19.82 1.65
N LEU A 97 10.31 -19.06 2.43
CA LEU A 97 9.96 -17.69 2.79
C LEU A 97 9.96 -16.75 1.57
N LEU A 98 10.96 -16.85 0.69
CA LEU A 98 11.00 -16.08 -0.57
C LEU A 98 9.80 -16.41 -1.48
N TYR A 99 9.42 -17.69 -1.56
CA TYR A 99 8.23 -18.10 -2.30
C TYR A 99 6.93 -17.55 -1.70
N GLU A 100 6.81 -17.56 -0.36
CA GLU A 100 5.66 -16.95 0.33
C GLU A 100 5.60 -15.44 0.09
N LEU A 101 6.75 -14.75 0.19
CA LEU A 101 6.89 -13.32 -0.09
C LEU A 101 6.40 -12.99 -1.50
N CYS A 102 6.90 -13.74 -2.49
CA CYS A 102 6.49 -13.60 -3.89
C CYS A 102 4.97 -13.80 -4.04
N THR A 103 4.43 -14.89 -3.48
CA THR A 103 3.00 -15.20 -3.56
C THR A 103 2.13 -14.09 -2.95
N LYS A 104 2.53 -13.54 -1.81
CA LYS A 104 1.85 -12.41 -1.16
C LYS A 104 1.98 -11.13 -1.97
N LEU A 105 3.16 -10.83 -2.54
CA LEU A 105 3.38 -9.67 -3.41
C LEU A 105 2.51 -9.69 -4.67
N GLU A 106 2.27 -10.87 -5.24
CA GLU A 106 1.43 -11.01 -6.43
C GLU A 106 -0.05 -10.78 -6.17
N ARG A 107 -0.51 -11.05 -4.94
CA ARG A 107 -1.92 -10.95 -4.54
C ARG A 107 -2.25 -9.61 -3.86
N SER A 108 -1.27 -8.96 -3.25
CA SER A 108 -1.44 -7.75 -2.46
C SER A 108 -1.58 -6.48 -3.29
N ARG A 109 -2.29 -5.51 -2.73
CA ARG A 109 -2.54 -4.18 -3.31
C ARG A 109 -1.70 -3.09 -2.63
N ILE A 110 -0.47 -3.43 -2.25
CA ILE A 110 0.48 -2.48 -1.66
C ILE A 110 0.90 -1.36 -2.62
N ALA A 111 1.32 -0.23 -2.05
CA ALA A 111 1.69 0.95 -2.80
C ALA A 111 2.95 0.71 -3.67
N ARG A 112 3.14 1.56 -4.67
CA ARG A 112 4.29 1.47 -5.58
C ARG A 112 5.59 1.74 -4.82
N GLU A 113 5.52 2.63 -3.85
CA GLU A 113 6.61 3.05 -2.98
C GLU A 113 7.11 1.86 -2.17
N ASP A 114 6.22 1.12 -1.52
CA ASP A 114 6.56 -0.08 -0.74
C ASP A 114 7.15 -1.18 -1.61
N ARG A 115 6.56 -1.41 -2.81
CA ARG A 115 7.11 -2.35 -3.81
C ARG A 115 8.53 -1.98 -4.21
N ARG A 116 8.79 -0.68 -4.39
CA ARG A 116 10.13 -0.18 -4.74
C ARG A 116 11.10 -0.34 -3.58
N SER A 117 10.68 -0.07 -2.35
CA SER A 117 11.51 -0.26 -1.16
C SER A 117 11.93 -1.72 -1.04
N LEU A 118 10.98 -2.67 -1.11
CA LEU A 118 11.29 -4.09 -1.04
C LEU A 118 12.23 -4.53 -2.18
N LEU A 119 12.03 -4.01 -3.40
CA LEU A 119 12.96 -4.27 -4.51
C LEU A 119 14.38 -3.77 -4.19
N GLN A 120 14.53 -2.62 -3.53
CA GLN A 120 15.85 -2.09 -3.17
C GLN A 120 16.57 -2.98 -2.15
N GLU A 121 15.83 -3.66 -1.28
CA GLU A 121 16.39 -4.65 -0.34
C GLU A 121 16.81 -5.95 -1.04
N VAL A 122 16.06 -6.40 -2.06
CA VAL A 122 16.35 -7.66 -2.78
C VAL A 122 17.54 -7.52 -3.76
N LEU A 123 17.70 -6.35 -4.38
CA LEU A 123 18.69 -6.13 -5.44
C LEU A 123 20.16 -6.41 -5.05
N PRO A 124 20.64 -6.08 -3.83
CA PRO A 124 21.97 -6.46 -3.37
C PRO A 124 22.28 -7.95 -3.51
N TYR A 125 21.38 -8.84 -3.03
CA TYR A 125 21.57 -10.29 -3.08
C TYR A 125 21.59 -10.81 -4.52
N ILE A 126 20.70 -10.30 -5.38
CA ILE A 126 20.71 -10.63 -6.82
C ILE A 126 22.04 -10.23 -7.49
N ARG A 127 22.59 -9.07 -7.11
CA ARG A 127 23.86 -8.58 -7.69
C ARG A 127 25.06 -9.35 -7.18
N SER A 128 25.01 -9.76 -5.91
CA SER A 128 26.03 -10.62 -5.31
C SER A 128 26.02 -11.98 -6.01
N GLY A 129 24.83 -12.57 -6.19
CA GLY A 129 24.65 -13.90 -6.78
C GLY A 129 25.31 -14.99 -5.95
N ASN A 130 25.61 -14.71 -4.68
CA ASN A 130 26.39 -15.60 -3.83
C ASN A 130 25.50 -16.46 -2.92
N ALA A 131 24.30 -15.98 -2.59
CA ALA A 131 23.36 -16.67 -1.71
C ALA A 131 22.83 -18.03 -2.20
N GLY A 132 23.05 -18.42 -3.47
CA GLY A 132 22.46 -19.62 -4.06
C GLY A 132 20.94 -19.56 -4.27
N MET A 133 20.34 -18.36 -4.13
CA MET A 133 18.89 -18.12 -4.17
C MET A 133 18.44 -17.33 -5.40
N ASP A 134 19.15 -17.45 -6.53
CA ASP A 134 18.93 -16.62 -7.72
C ASP A 134 17.48 -16.67 -8.20
N ASP A 135 16.95 -17.87 -8.49
CA ASP A 135 15.60 -18.04 -9.03
C ASP A 135 14.51 -17.43 -8.10
N PRO A 136 14.45 -17.79 -6.80
CA PRO A 136 13.49 -17.16 -5.87
C PRO A 136 13.65 -15.63 -5.74
N LEU A 137 14.88 -15.11 -5.72
CA LEU A 137 15.13 -13.67 -5.61
C LEU A 137 14.65 -12.92 -6.86
N TYR A 138 14.88 -13.48 -8.06
CA TYR A 138 14.36 -12.92 -9.30
C TYR A 138 12.82 -12.95 -9.35
N ASP A 139 12.20 -14.00 -8.84
CA ASP A 139 10.74 -14.10 -8.73
C ASP A 139 10.16 -13.01 -7.82
N VAL A 140 10.74 -12.80 -6.63
CA VAL A 140 10.35 -11.70 -5.73
C VAL A 140 10.54 -10.35 -6.43
N ALA A 141 11.71 -10.12 -7.04
CA ALA A 141 11.98 -8.88 -7.76
C ALA A 141 10.94 -8.65 -8.87
N TYR A 142 10.57 -9.67 -9.63
CA TYR A 142 9.55 -9.56 -10.67
C TYR A 142 8.16 -9.29 -10.08
N ALA A 143 7.81 -9.94 -8.97
CA ALA A 143 6.55 -9.73 -8.26
C ALA A 143 6.38 -8.27 -7.79
N THR A 144 7.47 -7.57 -7.46
CA THR A 144 7.41 -6.12 -7.15
C THR A 144 6.90 -5.28 -8.33
N TYR A 145 7.16 -5.69 -9.58
CA TYR A 145 6.68 -5.02 -10.80
C TYR A 145 5.30 -5.51 -11.28
N ALA A 146 4.87 -6.71 -10.86
CA ALA A 146 3.86 -7.49 -11.58
C ALA A 146 2.40 -7.03 -11.45
N HIS A 147 2.02 -6.21 -10.45
CA HIS A 147 0.60 -5.88 -10.23
C HIS A 147 -0.05 -5.19 -11.45
N LYS A 148 0.67 -4.28 -12.12
CA LYS A 148 0.15 -3.65 -13.36
C LYS A 148 0.31 -4.57 -14.58
N ALA A 149 1.37 -5.37 -14.63
CA ALA A 149 1.70 -6.22 -15.78
C ALA A 149 0.71 -7.37 -15.94
N LYS A 150 0.34 -8.09 -14.87
CA LYS A 150 -0.62 -9.22 -14.95
C LYS A 150 -2.04 -8.75 -15.29
N VAL A 151 -2.49 -7.63 -14.72
CA VAL A 151 -3.79 -7.01 -15.06
C VAL A 151 -3.79 -6.53 -16.51
N ALA A 152 -2.72 -5.85 -16.96
CA ALA A 152 -2.57 -5.44 -18.34
C ALA A 152 -2.53 -6.64 -19.30
N GLN A 153 -1.84 -7.73 -18.94
CA GLN A 153 -1.79 -8.97 -19.72
C GLN A 153 -3.17 -9.64 -19.81
N LYS A 154 -3.93 -9.70 -18.71
CA LYS A 154 -5.28 -10.26 -18.68
C LYS A 154 -6.26 -9.42 -19.49
N ILE A 155 -6.20 -8.09 -19.36
CA ILE A 155 -7.01 -7.15 -20.15
C ILE A 155 -6.64 -7.22 -21.64
N ARG A 156 -5.34 -7.30 -21.97
CA ARG A 156 -4.88 -7.52 -23.35
C ARG A 156 -5.41 -8.83 -23.91
N ARG A 157 -5.27 -9.94 -23.19
CA ARG A 157 -5.79 -11.25 -23.62
C ARG A 157 -7.30 -11.21 -23.85
N MET A 158 -8.04 -10.56 -22.96
CA MET A 158 -9.49 -10.37 -23.14
C MET A 158 -9.80 -9.57 -24.40
N TRP A 159 -9.22 -8.38 -24.60
CA TRP A 159 -9.53 -7.52 -25.73
C TRP A 159 -8.99 -8.03 -27.06
N VAL A 160 -7.75 -8.49 -27.11
CA VAL A 160 -7.05 -8.91 -28.33
C VAL A 160 -7.41 -10.35 -28.68
N ASP A 161 -7.31 -11.27 -27.73
CA ASP A 161 -7.34 -12.71 -28.03
C ASP A 161 -8.77 -13.29 -27.96
N VAL A 162 -9.61 -12.82 -27.03
CA VAL A 162 -10.99 -13.31 -26.84
C VAL A 162 -12.00 -12.47 -27.62
N ILE A 163 -12.02 -11.15 -27.42
CA ILE A 163 -13.02 -10.24 -27.99
C ILE A 163 -12.65 -9.80 -29.41
N LYS A 164 -11.40 -10.01 -29.83
CA LYS A 164 -10.86 -9.62 -31.16
C LYS A 164 -11.02 -8.13 -31.48
N ARG A 165 -10.85 -7.27 -30.46
CA ARG A 165 -10.92 -5.80 -30.52
C ARG A 165 -9.61 -5.16 -30.02
N PRO A 166 -8.54 -5.19 -30.83
CA PRO A 166 -7.25 -4.61 -30.46
C PRO A 166 -7.30 -3.07 -30.32
N ASP A 167 -8.21 -2.40 -31.02
CA ASP A 167 -8.47 -0.95 -30.93
C ASP A 167 -8.80 -0.51 -29.49
N LYS A 168 -9.57 -1.34 -28.78
CA LYS A 168 -9.97 -1.10 -27.40
C LYS A 168 -8.81 -1.31 -26.42
N TRP A 169 -7.93 -2.27 -26.69
CA TRP A 169 -6.68 -2.44 -25.93
C TRP A 169 -5.75 -1.24 -26.10
N GLU A 170 -5.51 -0.76 -27.32
CA GLU A 170 -4.62 0.38 -27.58
C GLU A 170 -5.12 1.66 -26.91
N THR A 171 -6.42 1.92 -26.97
CA THR A 171 -7.05 3.06 -26.29
C THR A 171 -6.88 2.98 -24.77
N TRP A 172 -7.06 1.79 -24.20
CA TRP A 172 -6.87 1.55 -22.77
C TRP A 172 -5.40 1.70 -22.37
N ALA A 173 -4.48 1.06 -23.09
CA ALA A 173 -3.04 1.09 -22.81
C ALA A 173 -2.46 2.52 -22.89
N ASN A 174 -2.91 3.34 -23.85
CA ASN A 174 -2.49 4.74 -23.96
C ASN A 174 -3.04 5.62 -22.83
N ARG A 175 -4.21 5.27 -22.27
CA ARG A 175 -4.79 5.96 -21.11
C ARG A 175 -4.07 5.60 -19.81
N SER A 176 -3.64 4.34 -19.66
CA SER A 176 -2.94 3.85 -18.47
C SER A 176 -1.46 4.24 -18.39
N LYS A 177 -0.88 4.80 -19.47
CA LYS A 177 0.48 5.36 -19.52
C LYS A 177 0.56 6.83 -19.11
N ARG A 178 -0.57 7.52 -18.96
CA ARG A 178 -0.66 8.89 -18.42
C ARG A 178 -0.87 8.83 -16.91
#